data_AF-A0A6N8J9P5-F1
#
_entry.id   AF-A0A6N8J9P5-F1
#
_cell.length_a   1.000
_cell.length_b   1.000
_cell.length_c   1.000
_cell.angle_alpha   90.00
_cell.angle_beta   90.00
_cell.angle_gamma   90.00
#
_symmetry.space_group_name_H-M   'P 1'
#
loop_
_entity.id
_entity.type
_entity.pdbx_description
1 polymer ?
#
loop_
_entity_poly.entity_id
_entity_poly.type
_entity_poly.pdbx_seq_one_letter_code
_entity_poly.pdbx_strand_id
1 'polypeptide(L)'
;MKGKVYIPHDFELYDENDDGIFLLDEYGEIKEHVRDAIYLKPLFAHLLIDEGLYCTVWWNDELGYWCGETYVSWEYVDTYICESLEELVEAFYEDYEQE
;
A
#
# COMPACT_ATOMS: atom_id res chain seq x y z
N MET A 1 6.88 3.20 11.54
CA MET A 1 8.29 2.80 11.80
C MET A 1 8.91 2.37 10.47
N LYS A 2 10.14 2.79 10.13
CA LYS A 2 10.82 2.33 8.90
C LYS A 2 11.57 1.03 9.18
N GLY A 3 11.24 -0.03 8.47
CA GLY A 3 11.82 -1.36 8.65
C GLY A 3 11.70 -2.15 7.37
N LYS A 4 12.71 -2.96 7.03
CA LYS A 4 12.69 -3.80 5.83
C LYS A 4 11.74 -4.97 6.03
N VAL A 5 10.49 -4.80 5.64
CA VAL A 5 9.49 -5.85 5.54
C VAL A 5 9.19 -6.03 4.07
N TYR A 6 9.58 -7.19 3.54
CA TYR A 6 9.31 -7.51 2.16
C TYR A 6 7.89 -8.03 2.00
N ILE A 7 7.27 -7.75 0.86
CA ILE A 7 6.02 -8.44 0.48
C ILE A 7 6.28 -9.95 0.56
N PRO A 8 5.48 -10.70 1.33
CA PRO A 8 5.68 -12.15 1.42
C PRO A 8 5.40 -12.83 0.08
N HIS A 9 6.14 -13.90 -0.23
CA HIS A 9 6.14 -14.52 -1.56
C HIS A 9 4.79 -15.08 -2.04
N ASP A 10 3.87 -15.35 -1.12
CA ASP A 10 2.56 -15.97 -1.39
C ASP A 10 1.41 -14.95 -1.41
N PHE A 11 1.71 -13.66 -1.49
CA PHE A 11 0.70 -12.60 -1.55
C PHE A 11 0.11 -12.50 -2.95
N GLU A 12 -1.22 -12.48 -3.01
CA GLU A 12 -1.95 -12.33 -4.27
C GLU A 12 -2.45 -10.89 -4.44
N LEU A 13 -2.47 -10.44 -5.68
CA LEU A 13 -3.08 -9.18 -6.04
C LEU A 13 -4.58 -9.25 -5.73
N TYR A 14 -5.14 -8.33 -4.94
CA TYR A 14 -6.59 -8.22 -4.86
C TYR A 14 -7.11 -7.74 -6.20
N ASP A 15 -7.92 -8.51 -6.91
CA ASP A 15 -8.58 -8.08 -8.15
C ASP A 15 -10.05 -8.53 -8.14
N GLU A 16 -10.97 -7.59 -7.89
CA GLU A 16 -12.39 -7.91 -7.90
C GLU A 16 -12.96 -7.94 -9.33
N ASN A 17 -12.52 -7.08 -10.27
CA ASN A 17 -13.03 -6.96 -11.65
C ASN A 17 -12.21 -6.00 -12.59
N ASP A 18 -10.89 -6.13 -12.71
CA ASP A 18 -10.00 -5.56 -13.77
C ASP A 18 -9.87 -4.02 -13.89
N ASP A 19 -10.73 -3.23 -13.24
CA ASP A 19 -10.56 -1.77 -13.13
C ASP A 19 -9.64 -1.44 -11.94
N GLY A 20 -8.33 -1.48 -12.19
CA GLY A 20 -7.30 -0.82 -11.38
C GLY A 20 -7.52 -0.84 -9.87
N ILE A 21 -6.91 -1.81 -9.21
CA ILE A 21 -6.97 -2.15 -7.77
C ILE A 21 -6.34 -1.10 -6.84
N PHE A 22 -6.48 0.16 -7.20
CA PHE A 22 -5.97 1.31 -6.49
C PHE A 22 -6.73 1.50 -5.18
N LEU A 23 -5.96 1.68 -4.12
CA LEU A 23 -6.40 1.88 -2.74
C LEU A 23 -7.33 3.09 -2.61
N LEU A 24 -7.04 4.14 -3.38
CA LEU A 24 -7.80 5.38 -3.37
C LEU A 24 -8.85 5.43 -4.48
N ASP A 25 -9.95 6.12 -4.22
CA ASP A 25 -10.95 6.49 -5.21
C ASP A 25 -10.57 7.76 -5.99
N GLU A 26 -11.48 8.25 -6.83
CA GLU A 26 -11.26 9.46 -7.64
C GLU A 26 -11.13 10.74 -6.82
N TYR A 27 -11.51 10.72 -5.55
CA TYR A 27 -11.42 11.84 -4.61
C TYR A 27 -10.20 11.75 -3.69
N GLY A 28 -9.39 10.69 -3.80
CA GLY A 28 -8.24 10.45 -2.93
C GLY A 28 -8.60 9.79 -1.60
N GLU A 29 -9.82 9.27 -1.46
CA GLU A 29 -10.29 8.60 -0.25
C GLU A 29 -10.05 7.10 -0.33
N ILE A 30 -9.76 6.45 0.81
CA ILE A 30 -9.54 5.00 0.86
C ILE A 30 -10.84 4.25 0.52
N LYS A 31 -10.79 3.39 -0.49
CA LYS A 31 -11.89 2.51 -0.86
C LYS A 31 -12.12 1.46 0.24
N GLU A 32 -13.22 1.58 0.97
CA GLU A 32 -13.59 0.67 2.05
C GLU A 32 -13.62 -0.81 1.62
N HIS A 33 -14.18 -1.12 0.45
CA HIS A 33 -14.24 -2.50 -0.05
C HIS A 33 -12.85 -3.11 -0.32
N VAL A 34 -11.88 -2.31 -0.78
CA VAL A 34 -10.49 -2.76 -1.00
C VAL A 34 -9.81 -3.00 0.34
N ARG A 35 -9.97 -2.07 1.30
CA ARG A 35 -9.43 -2.20 2.65
C ARG A 35 -9.93 -3.48 3.33
N ASP A 36 -11.24 -3.72 3.30
CA ASP A 36 -11.87 -4.88 3.93
C ASP A 36 -11.52 -6.20 3.22
N ALA A 37 -11.20 -6.13 1.93
CA ALA A 37 -10.71 -7.28 1.17
C ALA A 37 -9.26 -7.65 1.51
N ILE A 38 -8.44 -6.69 1.93
CA ILE A 38 -7.02 -6.90 2.26
C ILE A 38 -6.82 -7.20 3.75
N TYR A 39 -7.62 -6.58 4.61
CA TYR A 39 -7.44 -6.68 6.05
C TYR A 39 -7.54 -8.13 6.55
N LEU A 40 -6.52 -8.58 7.29
CA LEU A 40 -6.39 -9.95 7.80
C LEU A 40 -6.43 -11.05 6.70
N LYS A 41 -6.05 -10.70 5.46
CA LYS A 41 -6.03 -11.61 4.31
C LYS A 41 -4.69 -11.50 3.56
N PRO A 42 -4.29 -12.53 2.79
CA PRO A 42 -3.03 -12.55 2.06
C PRO A 42 -3.09 -11.78 0.73
N LEU A 43 -3.72 -10.60 0.72
CA LEU A 43 -3.95 -9.79 -0.48
C LEU A 43 -3.27 -8.43 -0.38
N PHE A 44 -3.06 -7.78 -1.52
CA PHE A 44 -2.52 -6.42 -1.59
C PHE A 44 -3.24 -5.53 -2.61
N ALA A 45 -3.12 -4.21 -2.42
CA ALA A 45 -3.60 -3.16 -3.32
C ALA A 45 -2.45 -2.27 -3.79
N HIS A 46 -2.72 -1.46 -4.81
CA HIS A 46 -1.79 -0.45 -5.29
C HIS A 46 -2.18 0.95 -4.82
N LEU A 47 -1.20 1.81 -4.63
CA LEU A 47 -1.37 3.24 -4.42
C LEU A 47 -0.50 3.95 -5.47
N LEU A 48 -1.15 4.66 -6.39
CA LEU A 48 -0.46 5.52 -7.35
C LEU A 48 -0.35 6.92 -6.74
N ILE A 49 0.87 7.43 -6.64
CA ILE A 49 1.11 8.76 -6.06
C ILE A 49 1.34 9.78 -7.17
N ASP A 50 2.19 9.45 -8.14
CA ASP A 50 2.52 10.31 -9.27
C ASP A 50 3.04 9.47 -10.46
N GLU A 51 3.28 10.09 -11.62
CA GLU A 51 3.85 9.43 -12.80
C GLU A 51 5.19 8.74 -12.45
N GLY A 52 5.15 7.41 -12.33
CA GLY A 52 6.34 6.60 -12.07
C GLY A 52 6.58 6.26 -10.60
N LEU A 53 5.78 6.78 -9.66
CA LEU A 53 5.81 6.42 -8.24
C LEU A 53 4.62 5.53 -7.87
N TYR A 54 4.95 4.30 -7.49
CA TYR A 54 3.98 3.26 -7.15
C TYR A 54 4.24 2.76 -5.74
N CYS A 55 3.17 2.50 -5.01
CA CYS A 55 3.24 1.84 -3.73
C CYS A 55 2.37 0.58 -3.73
N THR A 56 2.91 -0.52 -3.23
CA THR A 56 2.14 -1.73 -2.95
C THR A 56 1.81 -1.77 -1.48
N VAL A 57 0.53 -1.92 -1.14
CA VAL A 57 0.01 -1.83 0.23
C VAL A 57 -0.65 -3.15 0.62
N TRP A 58 -0.32 -3.66 1.81
CA TRP A 58 -0.88 -4.90 2.32
C TRP A 58 -1.00 -4.92 3.85
N TRP A 59 -1.85 -5.82 4.37
CA TRP A 59 -1.90 -6.12 5.80
C TRP A 59 -0.96 -7.28 6.12
N ASN A 60 -0.07 -7.11 7.10
CA ASN A 60 0.79 -8.18 7.58
C ASN A 60 0.20 -8.79 8.86
N ASP A 61 -0.38 -9.99 8.75
CA ASP A 61 -1.02 -10.69 9.87
C ASP A 61 -0.04 -11.13 10.96
N GLU A 62 1.21 -11.43 10.61
CA GLU A 62 2.24 -11.82 11.58
C GLU A 62 2.68 -10.65 12.45
N LEU A 63 2.76 -9.46 11.85
CA LEU A 63 3.16 -8.24 12.55
C LEU A 63 1.96 -7.56 13.21
N GLY A 64 0.76 -7.67 12.63
CA GLY A 64 -0.41 -6.91 13.04
C GLY A 64 -0.35 -5.44 12.62
N TYR A 65 0.24 -5.14 11.47
CA TYR A 65 0.44 -3.78 10.95
C TYR A 65 0.12 -3.67 9.45
N TRP A 66 -0.23 -2.47 9.02
CA TRP A 66 -0.27 -2.10 7.60
C TRP A 66 1.15 -1.87 7.11
N CYS A 67 1.46 -2.46 5.96
CA CYS A 67 2.77 -2.39 5.33
C CYS A 67 2.63 -1.81 3.92
N GLY A 68 3.65 -1.08 3.47
CA GLY A 68 3.70 -0.61 2.11
C GLY A 68 5.12 -0.46 1.58
N GLU A 69 5.32 -0.82 0.32
CA GLU A 69 6.60 -0.73 -0.39
C GLU A 69 6.48 0.25 -1.54
N THR A 70 7.36 1.24 -1.56
CA THR A 70 7.47 2.22 -2.64
C THR A 70 8.46 1.81 -3.69
N TYR A 71 8.08 2.09 -4.93
CA TYR A 71 8.85 1.83 -6.12
C TYR A 71 8.86 3.07 -7.01
N VAL A 72 10.04 3.49 -7.45
CA VAL A 72 10.23 4.54 -8.45
C VAL A 72 10.81 3.91 -9.69
N SER A 73 10.12 4.04 -10.84
CA SER A 73 10.57 3.41 -12.09
C SER A 73 10.91 1.91 -11.95
N TRP A 74 10.13 1.18 -11.14
CA TRP A 74 10.31 -0.24 -10.79
C TRP A 74 11.51 -0.56 -9.87
N GLU A 75 12.22 0.44 -9.36
CA GLU A 75 13.26 0.26 -8.34
C GLU A 75 12.67 0.48 -6.94
N TYR A 76 12.94 -0.47 -6.04
CA TYR A 76 12.55 -0.37 -4.63
C TYR A 76 13.18 0.89 -3.98
N VAL A 77 12.38 1.62 -3.20
CA VAL A 77 12.81 2.82 -2.48
C VAL A 77 12.80 2.60 -0.98
N ASP A 78 11.62 2.42 -0.39
CA ASP A 78 11.46 2.31 1.06
C ASP A 78 10.28 1.41 1.45
N THR A 79 10.23 1.03 2.73
CA THR A 79 9.13 0.27 3.33
C THR A 79 8.59 0.99 4.55
N TYR A 80 7.26 1.07 4.61
CA TYR A 80 6.50 1.74 5.65
C TYR A 80 5.70 0.71 6.42
N ILE A 81 5.68 0.87 7.75
CA ILE A 81 4.95 -0.01 8.67
C ILE A 81 4.21 0.90 9.66
N CYS A 82 2.88 0.87 9.62
CA CYS A 82 2.01 1.74 10.42
C CYS A 82 0.84 0.95 11.04
N GLU A 83 0.25 1.51 12.10
CA GLU A 83 -0.85 0.86 12.84
C GLU A 83 -2.16 0.92 12.07
N SER A 84 -2.34 2.00 11.31
CA SER A 84 -3.50 2.22 10.45
C SER A 84 -3.10 2.42 8.99
N LEU A 85 -4.07 2.23 8.11
CA LEU A 85 -3.90 2.45 6.68
C LEU A 85 -3.76 3.95 6.39
N GLU A 86 -4.49 4.77 7.14
CA GLU A 86 -4.46 6.22 7.10
C GLU A 86 -3.07 6.76 7.46
N GLU A 87 -2.46 6.29 8.56
CA GLU A 87 -1.08 6.66 8.94
C GLU A 87 -0.05 6.27 7.88
N LEU A 88 -0.26 5.14 7.22
CA LEU A 88 0.61 4.67 6.15
C LEU A 88 0.51 5.60 4.92
N VAL A 89 -0.70 5.97 4.52
CA VAL A 89 -0.94 6.92 3.42
C VAL A 89 -0.38 8.30 3.75
N GLU A 90 -0.62 8.82 4.97
CA GLU A 90 -0.05 10.09 5.43
C GLU A 90 1.48 10.06 5.40
N ALA A 91 2.12 9.00 5.93
CA ALA A 91 3.57 8.87 5.93
C ALA A 91 4.17 8.84 4.51
N PHE A 92 3.44 8.26 3.55
CA PHE A 92 3.87 8.29 2.14
C PHE A 92 3.81 9.70 1.55
N TYR A 93 2.72 10.42 1.77
CA TYR A 93 2.57 11.78 1.26
C TYR A 93 3.55 12.75 1.95
N GLU A 94 3.80 12.61 3.25
CA GLU A 94 4.78 13.45 3.96
C GLU A 94 6.20 13.31 3.40
N ASP A 95 6.61 12.10 3.02
CA ASP A 95 7.93 11.86 2.44
C ASP A 95 8.01 12.39 0.99
N TYR A 96 6.91 12.43 0.24
CA TYR A 96 6.91 12.81 -1.18
C TYR A 96 6.52 14.28 -1.45
N GLU A 97 5.68 14.91 -0.62
CA GLU A 97 5.38 16.35 -0.69
C GLU A 97 6.55 17.22 -0.20
N GLN A 98 7.57 16.63 0.42
CA GLN A 98 8.79 17.31 0.85
C GLN A 98 9.92 17.35 -0.18
N GLU A 99 9.72 16.81 -1.40
CA GLU A 99 10.69 16.91 -2.53
C GLU A 99 10.32 17.99 -3.57
#